data_AF-A0A7J5EC43-F1
#
_entry.id   AF-A0A7J5EC43-F1
#
_cell.length_a   1.000
_cell.length_b   1.000
_cell.length_c   1.000
_cell.angle_alpha   90.00
_cell.angle_beta   90.00
_cell.angle_gamma   90.00
#
_symmetry.space_group_name_H-M   'P 1'
#
loop_
_entity.id
_entity.type
_entity.pdbx_description
1 polymer ?
#
loop_
_entity_poly.entity_id
_entity_poly.type
_entity_poly.pdbx_seq_one_letter_code
_entity_poly.pdbx_strand_id
1 'polypeptide(L)' 'MLKEKRATFIPTVELTERRDKLKFSFKNFFIAGDWTNTGLPSTIEGAVLSGRAAADAVIFNKINK' A
#
# COMPACT_ATOMS: atom_id res chain seq x y z
N MET A 1 -11.98 -25.45 -9.58
CA MET A 1 -11.68 -24.00 -9.55
C MET A 1 -12.34 -23.39 -8.32
N LEU A 2 -11.55 -22.87 -7.37
CA LEU A 2 -12.08 -22.16 -6.20
C LEU A 2 -12.27 -20.69 -6.59
N LYS A 3 -13.48 -20.14 -6.44
CA LYS A 3 -13.75 -18.72 -6.67
C LYS A 3 -13.92 -18.03 -5.32
N GLU A 4 -12.93 -17.25 -4.92
CA GLU A 4 -13.01 -16.48 -3.69
C GLU A 4 -13.88 -15.24 -3.93
N LYS A 5 -15.03 -15.17 -3.24
CA LYS A 5 -16.03 -14.12 -3.45
C LYS A 5 -15.61 -12.77 -2.86
N ARG A 6 -14.63 -12.77 -1.95
CA ARG A 6 -14.16 -11.57 -1.23
C ARG A 6 -12.71 -11.18 -1.57
N ALA A 7 -12.18 -11.71 -2.67
CA ALA A 7 -10.80 -11.43 -3.10
C ALA A 7 -10.58 -9.96 -3.50
N THR A 8 -11.63 -9.27 -3.92
CA THR A 8 -11.55 -7.89 -4.40
C THR A 8 -12.46 -7.02 -3.55
N PHE A 9 -11.91 -5.96 -2.96
CA PHE A 9 -12.70 -4.94 -2.30
C PHE A 9 -13.41 -4.06 -3.34
N ILE A 10 -14.41 -3.27 -2.93
CA ILE A 10 -15.15 -2.40 -3.85
C ILE A 10 -14.30 -1.14 -4.10
N PRO A 11 -13.87 -0.84 -5.35
CA PRO A 11 -13.07 0.34 -5.63
C PRO A 11 -13.96 1.58 -5.78
N THR A 12 -14.63 1.98 -4.71
CA THR A 12 -15.38 3.26 -4.71
C THR A 12 -14.42 4.44 -4.62
N VAL A 13 -14.88 5.62 -5.06
CA VAL A 13 -14.13 6.88 -4.88
C VAL A 13 -13.80 7.09 -3.40
N GLU A 14 -14.80 6.92 -2.53
CA GLU A 14 -14.64 7.01 -1.08
C GLU A 14 -13.57 6.05 -0.53
N LEU A 15 -13.57 4.78 -0.93
CA LEU A 15 -12.56 3.82 -0.48
C LEU A 15 -11.17 4.14 -1.03
N THR A 16 -11.11 4.68 -2.25
CA THR A 16 -9.85 5.13 -2.85
C THR A 16 -9.26 6.31 -2.07
N GLU A 17 -10.08 7.26 -1.64
CA GLU A 17 -9.67 8.39 -0.79
C GLU A 17 -9.27 7.97 0.62
N ARG A 18 -9.91 6.91 1.15
CA ARG A 18 -9.59 6.32 2.46
C ARG A 18 -8.35 5.45 2.46
N ARG A 19 -7.75 5.12 1.30
CA ARG A 19 -6.47 4.41 1.26
C ARG A 19 -5.40 5.25 1.97
N ASP A 20 -4.68 4.61 2.88
CA ASP A 20 -3.68 5.30 3.68
C ASP A 20 -2.55 5.77 2.78
N LYS A 21 -2.23 7.07 2.85
CA LYS A 21 -0.95 7.56 2.35
C LYS A 21 0.15 6.84 3.13
N LEU A 22 1.29 6.56 2.50
CA LEU A 22 2.49 5.96 3.12
C LEU A 22 2.97 6.80 4.33
N LYS A 23 2.30 6.65 5.46
CA LYS A 23 2.55 7.32 6.72
C LYS A 23 2.78 6.24 7.75
N PHE A 24 4.01 6.17 8.22
CA PHE A 24 4.43 5.16 9.19
C PHE A 24 4.32 5.76 10.59
N SER A 25 3.24 5.45 11.31
CA SER A 25 3.08 5.87 12.71
C SER A 25 4.11 5.21 13.65
N PHE A 26 4.77 4.13 13.19
CA PHE A 26 5.81 3.43 13.94
C PHE A 26 7.08 3.31 13.10
N LYS A 27 8.25 3.45 13.73
CA LYS A 27 9.56 3.48 13.04
C LYS A 27 9.87 2.20 12.26
N ASN A 28 9.33 1.05 12.66
CA ASN A 28 9.63 -0.25 12.08
C ASN A 28 8.41 -0.92 11.45
N PHE A 29 7.35 -0.17 11.18
CA PHE A 29 6.13 -0.68 10.57
C PHE A 29 5.89 -0.02 9.22
N PHE A 30 5.71 -0.85 8.19
CA PHE A 30 5.54 -0.41 6.81
C PHE A 30 4.38 -1.17 6.18
N ILE A 31 3.60 -0.49 5.33
CA ILE A 31 2.46 -1.07 4.61
C ILE A 31 2.72 -0.90 3.10
N ALA A 32 2.32 -1.90 2.32
CA ALA A 32 2.30 -1.86 0.86
C ALA A 32 1.08 -2.62 0.33
N GLY A 33 0.80 -2.48 -0.96
CA GLY A 33 -0.32 -3.12 -1.66
C GLY A 33 -1.54 -2.22 -1.83
N ASP A 34 -2.68 -2.84 -2.13
CA ASP A 34 -3.90 -2.18 -2.60
C ASP A 34 -4.53 -1.18 -1.63
N TRP A 35 -4.20 -1.25 -0.34
CA TRP A 35 -4.64 -0.30 0.68
C TRP A 35 -3.75 0.95 0.78
N THR A 36 -2.66 1.01 0.03
CA THR A 36 -1.70 2.11 0.06
C THR A 36 -2.02 3.13 -1.03
N ASN A 37 -2.23 4.39 -0.69
CA ASN A 37 -2.48 5.44 -1.68
C ASN A 37 -1.18 5.87 -2.37
N THR A 38 -0.97 5.37 -3.58
CA THR A 38 0.15 5.74 -4.47
C THR A 38 -0.24 6.80 -5.51
N GLY A 39 -1.48 7.30 -5.48
CA GLY A 39 -2.07 8.10 -6.56
C GLY A 39 -2.62 7.27 -7.74
N LEU A 40 -2.34 5.97 -7.78
CA LEU A 40 -2.95 5.03 -8.73
C LEU A 40 -4.11 4.26 -8.08
N PRO A 41 -5.10 3.78 -8.86
CA PRO A 41 -6.07 2.79 -8.38
C PRO A 41 -5.38 1.51 -7.88
N SER A 42 -6.13 0.62 -7.24
CA SER A 42 -5.58 -0.64 -6.72
C SER A 42 -5.37 -1.65 -7.85
N THR A 43 -4.29 -1.41 -8.58
CA THR A 43 -3.80 -2.22 -9.69
C THR A 43 -2.42 -2.80 -9.36
N ILE A 44 -1.93 -3.69 -10.21
CA ILE A 44 -0.60 -4.28 -10.07
C ILE A 44 0.49 -3.20 -10.04
N GLU A 45 0.39 -2.15 -10.86
CA GLU A 45 1.32 -1.02 -10.87
C GLU A 45 1.30 -0.28 -9.54
N GLY A 46 0.11 -0.04 -8.96
CA GLY A 46 -0.03 0.54 -7.64
C GLY A 46 0.62 -0.32 -6.55
N ALA A 47 0.40 -1.63 -6.59
CA ALA A 47 1.00 -2.58 -5.66
C ALA A 47 2.54 -2.59 -5.76
N VAL A 48 3.10 -2.61 -6.98
CA VAL A 48 4.56 -2.58 -7.20
C VAL A 48 5.17 -1.26 -6.71
N LEU A 49 4.56 -0.12 -7.04
CA LEU A 49 5.04 1.19 -6.59
C LEU A 49 5.03 1.31 -5.06
N SER A 50 3.96 0.87 -4.41
CA SER A 50 3.87 0.89 -2.95
C SER A 50 4.92 -0.01 -2.30
N GLY A 51 5.17 -1.20 -2.86
CA GLY A 51 6.20 -2.12 -2.37
C GLY A 51 7.60 -1.53 -2.48
N ARG A 52 7.90 -0.85 -3.59
CA ARG A 52 9.17 -0.14 -3.75
C ARG A 52 9.33 0.98 -2.72
N ALA A 53 8.32 1.81 -2.54
CA ALA A 53 8.36 2.90 -1.57
C ALA A 53 8.52 2.40 -0.13
N ALA A 54 7.87 1.28 0.24
CA ALA A 54 8.05 0.65 1.54
C ALA A 54 9.50 0.13 1.73
N ALA A 55 10.09 -0.49 0.72
CA ALA A 55 11.48 -0.96 0.78
C ALA A 55 12.47 0.20 0.93
N ASP A 56 12.29 1.29 0.17
CA ASP A 56 13.13 2.49 0.27
C ASP A 56 13.01 3.11 1.67
N ALA A 57 11.81 3.15 2.26
CA ALA A 57 11.59 3.63 3.62
C ALA A 57 12.26 2.75 4.69
N VAL A 58 12.28 1.43 4.52
CA VAL A 58 13.00 0.51 5.40
C VAL A 58 14.50 0.80 5.37
N ILE A 59 15.08 1.00 4.18
CA ILE A 59 16.50 1.31 4.01
C ILE A 59 16.82 2.66 4.67
N PHE A 60 16.02 3.69 4.39
CA PHE A 60 16.18 5.00 5.00
C PHE A 60 16.12 4.93 6.53
N ASN A 61 15.15 4.21 7.10
CA ASN A 61 15.04 4.09 8.56
C ASN A 61 16.25 3.38 9.18
N LYS A 62 16.80 2.35 8.52
CA LYS A 62 18.04 1.67 8.97
C LYS A 62 19.25 2.61 8.99
N ILE A 63 19.36 3.55 8.05
CA ILE A 63 20.47 4.50 7.97
C ILE A 63 20.35 5.60 9.04
N ASN A 64 19.13 6.01 9.38
CA ASN A 64 18.87 7.10 10.35
C ASN A 64 18.65 6.60 11.79
N LYS A 65 19.12 5.39 12.09
CA LYS A 65 19.05 4.78 13.42
C LYS A 65 20.42 4.85 14.09
#